data_AF-A0A957GRQ2-F1
#
_entry.id   AF-A0A957GRQ2-F1
#
_cell.length_a   1.000
_cell.length_b   1.000
_cell.length_c   1.000
_cell.angle_alpha   90.00
_cell.angle_beta   90.00
_cell.angle_gamma   90.00
#
_symmetry.space_group_name_H-M   'P 1'
#
loop_
_entity.id
_entity.type
_entity.pdbx_description
1 polymer ?
#
loop_
_entity_poly.entity_id
_entity_poly.type
_entity_poly.pdbx_seq_one_letter_code
_entity_poly.pdbx_strand_id
1 'polypeptide(L)'
;EIQVTGAPDEAAAHAVAQTIATSPLVKTAFAGSDPNWGRILAAAGRAGVTFDQYHTGLWIGVEAANGLQLVKDGTPTGYAEADAAAIFAAPSFAIRLDLGCGSAATTMWTTDLTHGYITINADYRT
;
A
#
# COMPACT_ATOMS: atom_id res chain seq x y z
N GLU A 1 2.83 -5.56 -5.13
CA GLU A 1 2.26 -6.48 -4.11
C GLU A 1 1.87 -5.69 -2.87
N ILE A 2 0.74 -6.01 -2.22
CA ILE A 2 0.32 -5.42 -0.95
C ILE A 2 0.25 -6.52 0.10
N GLN A 3 1.10 -6.45 1.11
CA GLN A 3 1.09 -7.32 2.28
C GLN A 3 0.52 -6.56 3.47
N VAL A 4 -0.44 -7.16 4.17
CA VAL A 4 -0.95 -6.65 5.45
C VAL A 4 -0.62 -7.67 6.52
N THR A 5 0.05 -7.24 7.60
CA THR A 5 0.44 -8.08 8.75
C THR A 5 -0.07 -7.46 10.04
N GLY A 6 0.05 -8.21 11.14
CA GLY A 6 -0.30 -7.69 12.46
C GLY A 6 -1.80 -7.43 12.63
N ALA A 7 -2.66 -8.07 11.83
CA ALA A 7 -4.11 -7.92 11.90
C ALA A 7 -4.71 -8.83 13.00
N PRO A 8 -5.91 -8.52 13.53
CA PRO A 8 -6.54 -9.33 14.57
C PRO A 8 -7.01 -10.70 14.04
N ASP A 9 -7.42 -10.76 12.77
CA ASP A 9 -7.81 -11.97 12.06
C ASP A 9 -7.56 -11.82 10.54
N GLU A 10 -7.69 -12.92 9.81
CA GLU A 10 -7.44 -12.95 8.36
C GLU A 10 -8.45 -12.11 7.57
N ALA A 11 -9.70 -12.00 8.04
CA ALA A 11 -10.74 -11.22 7.37
C ALA A 11 -10.43 -9.72 7.45
N ALA A 12 -9.95 -9.26 8.59
CA ALA A 12 -9.46 -7.90 8.80
C ALA A 12 -8.23 -7.61 7.92
N ALA A 13 -7.26 -8.52 7.88
CA ALA A 13 -6.11 -8.38 6.98
C ALA A 13 -6.55 -8.25 5.51
N HIS A 14 -7.47 -9.12 5.08
CA HIS A 14 -8.04 -9.12 3.73
C HIS A 14 -8.76 -7.81 3.40
N ALA A 15 -9.63 -7.34 4.30
CA ALA A 15 -10.38 -6.10 4.11
C ALA A 15 -9.44 -4.90 3.92
N VAL A 16 -8.38 -4.79 4.73
CA VAL A 16 -7.38 -3.72 4.60
C VAL A 16 -6.61 -3.86 3.28
N ALA A 17 -6.10 -5.05 2.96
CA ALA A 17 -5.34 -5.29 1.73
C ALA A 17 -6.17 -4.97 0.48
N GLN A 18 -7.43 -5.43 0.45
CA GLN A 18 -8.37 -5.17 -0.64
C GLN A 18 -8.67 -3.67 -0.77
N THR A 19 -8.87 -2.97 0.34
CA THR A 19 -9.18 -1.53 0.32
C THR A 19 -8.00 -0.72 -0.22
N ILE A 20 -6.77 -1.07 0.14
CA ILE A 20 -5.55 -0.46 -0.41
C ILE A 20 -5.43 -0.79 -1.91
N ALA A 21 -5.54 -2.07 -2.26
CA ALA A 21 -5.33 -2.58 -3.61
C ALA A 21 -6.33 -2.03 -4.64
N THR A 22 -7.53 -1.66 -4.21
CA THR A 22 -8.61 -1.11 -5.06
C THR A 22 -8.74 0.41 -4.99
N SER A 23 -7.96 1.09 -4.15
CA SER A 23 -8.04 2.54 -3.97
C SER A 23 -7.52 3.28 -5.21
N PRO A 24 -8.33 4.10 -5.90
CA PRO A 24 -7.88 4.85 -7.09
C PRO A 24 -6.73 5.81 -6.78
N LEU A 25 -6.73 6.46 -5.61
CA LEU A 25 -5.65 7.37 -5.21
C LEU A 25 -4.33 6.63 -5.00
N VAL A 26 -4.37 5.42 -4.44
CA VAL A 26 -3.18 4.57 -4.26
C VAL A 26 -2.67 4.11 -5.62
N LYS A 27 -3.56 3.55 -6.46
CA LYS A 27 -3.19 3.04 -7.78
C LYS A 27 -2.65 4.13 -8.73
N THR A 28 -3.15 5.36 -8.62
CA THR A 28 -2.62 6.51 -9.39
C THR A 28 -1.30 7.02 -8.83
N ALA A 29 -1.06 6.92 -7.51
CA ALA A 29 0.27 7.20 -6.95
C ALA A 29 1.32 6.22 -7.47
N PHE A 30 0.95 4.93 -7.60
CA PHE A 30 1.82 3.92 -8.23
C PHE A 30 2.10 4.26 -9.70
N ALA A 31 1.08 4.63 -10.47
CA ALA A 31 1.22 5.02 -11.88
C ALA A 31 2.13 6.25 -12.07
N GLY A 32 2.13 7.17 -11.11
CA GLY A 32 2.94 8.38 -11.12
C GLY A 32 4.33 8.22 -10.48
N SER A 33 4.68 7.01 -10.02
CA SER A 33 5.87 6.76 -9.21
C SER A 33 6.01 7.71 -8.00
N ASP A 34 4.88 8.13 -7.43
CA ASP A 34 4.78 9.05 -6.29
C ASP A 34 4.75 8.24 -4.98
N PRO A 35 5.79 8.29 -4.12
CA PRO A 35 5.88 7.52 -2.86
C PRO A 35 4.94 8.06 -1.76
N ASN A 36 3.67 8.23 -2.09
CA ASN A 36 2.65 8.84 -1.26
C ASN A 36 2.05 7.83 -0.28
N TRP A 37 2.78 7.55 0.80
CA TRP A 37 2.34 6.67 1.88
C TRP A 37 1.07 7.16 2.59
N GLY A 38 0.81 8.47 2.58
CA GLY A 38 -0.41 9.05 3.15
C GLY A 38 -1.68 8.51 2.49
N ARG A 39 -1.67 8.31 1.16
CA ARG A 39 -2.79 7.68 0.44
C ARG A 39 -2.98 6.20 0.82
N ILE A 40 -1.89 5.50 1.15
CA ILE A 40 -1.93 4.09 1.58
C ILE A 40 -2.58 3.99 2.96
N LEU A 41 -2.12 4.79 3.94
CA LEU A 41 -2.70 4.82 5.28
C LEU A 41 -4.15 5.32 5.28
N ALA A 42 -4.49 6.32 4.47
CA ALA A 42 -5.86 6.76 4.31
C ALA A 42 -6.78 5.66 3.75
N ALA A 43 -6.28 4.83 2.83
CA ALA A 43 -7.01 3.68 2.34
C ALA A 43 -7.18 2.60 3.42
N ALA A 44 -6.14 2.31 4.20
CA ALA A 44 -6.21 1.38 5.31
C ALA A 44 -7.22 1.84 6.38
N GLY A 45 -7.21 3.13 6.74
CA GLY A 45 -8.11 3.70 7.75
C GLY A 45 -9.59 3.66 7.37
N ARG A 46 -9.93 3.57 6.08
CA ARG A 46 -11.32 3.42 5.59
C ARG A 46 -11.73 1.97 5.30
N ALA A 47 -10.92 0.98 5.69
CA ALA A 47 -11.18 -0.43 5.41
C ALA A 47 -12.29 -1.05 6.27
N GLY A 48 -12.85 -0.31 7.24
CA GLY A 48 -13.85 -0.83 8.17
C GLY A 48 -13.27 -1.74 9.27
N VAL A 49 -11.94 -1.76 9.41
CA VAL A 49 -11.21 -2.51 10.43
C VAL A 49 -10.69 -1.53 11.47
N THR A 50 -10.92 -1.81 12.75
CA THR A 50 -10.39 -1.00 13.85
C THR A 50 -8.96 -1.42 14.15
N PHE A 51 -8.02 -0.48 14.05
CA PHE A 51 -6.62 -0.65 14.48
C PHE A 51 -6.10 0.71 14.99
N ASP A 52 -5.07 0.68 15.83
CA ASP A 52 -4.43 1.89 16.34
C ASP A 52 -3.38 2.38 15.34
N GLN A 53 -3.62 3.56 14.74
CA GLN A 53 -2.69 4.18 13.80
C GLN A 53 -1.29 4.39 14.40
N TYR A 54 -1.19 4.62 15.72
CA TYR A 54 0.08 4.86 16.41
C TYR A 54 0.91 3.58 16.63
N HIS A 55 0.36 2.41 16.30
CA HIS A 55 1.10 1.15 16.29
C HIS A 55 1.37 0.62 14.88
N THR A 56 1.05 1.40 13.84
CA THR A 56 1.25 0.96 12.46
C THR A 56 2.67 1.20 11.96
N GLY A 57 3.13 0.28 11.12
CA GLY A 57 4.37 0.41 10.37
C GLY A 57 4.14 0.21 8.87
N LEU A 58 4.85 0.97 8.03
CA LEU A 58 4.76 0.84 6.58
C LEU A 58 6.15 0.73 5.96
N TRP A 59 6.35 -0.30 5.14
CA TRP A 59 7.57 -0.57 4.39
C TRP A 59 7.30 -0.69 2.91
N ILE A 60 8.29 -0.33 2.10
CA ILE A 60 8.29 -0.49 0.64
C ILE A 60 9.59 -1.14 0.16
N GLY A 61 9.55 -1.90 -0.94
CA GLY A 61 10.75 -2.50 -1.54
C GLY A 61 10.49 -3.88 -2.13
N VAL A 62 11.54 -4.54 -2.62
CA VAL A 62 11.44 -5.88 -3.25
C VAL A 62 11.12 -6.96 -2.22
N GLU A 63 11.73 -6.87 -1.03
CA GLU A 63 11.41 -7.68 0.13
C GLU A 63 10.86 -6.75 1.21
N ALA A 64 9.53 -6.64 1.34
CA ALA A 64 8.95 -5.66 2.26
C ALA A 64 9.38 -5.86 3.74
N ALA A 65 9.86 -7.06 4.10
CA ALA A 65 10.48 -7.34 5.39
C ALA A 65 11.79 -6.58 5.65
N ASN A 66 12.61 -6.41 4.61
CA ASN A 66 13.89 -5.71 4.59
C ASN A 66 13.82 -4.37 3.83
N GLY A 67 12.60 -3.92 3.51
CA GLY A 67 12.34 -2.74 2.71
C GLY A 67 12.60 -1.43 3.45
N LEU A 68 12.58 -0.33 2.71
CA LEU A 68 12.64 1.02 3.27
C LEU A 68 11.40 1.26 4.13
N GLN A 69 11.60 1.53 5.42
CA GLN A 69 10.51 1.87 6.32
C GLN A 69 10.13 3.34 6.17
N LEU A 70 8.92 3.62 5.69
CA LEU A 70 8.40 4.98 5.53
C LEU A 70 7.72 5.49 6.80
N VAL A 71 7.02 4.59 7.50
CA VAL A 71 6.24 4.92 8.70
C VAL A 71 6.59 3.96 9.82
N LYS A 72 6.78 4.51 11.02
CA LYS A 72 6.96 3.78 12.26
C LYS A 72 6.09 4.42 13.34
N ASP A 73 5.32 3.61 14.06
CA ASP A 73 4.44 4.05 15.14
C ASP A 73 3.52 5.21 14.68
N GLY A 74 2.96 5.07 13.47
CA GLY A 74 2.09 6.07 12.83
C GLY A 74 2.78 7.37 12.37
N THR A 75 4.10 7.49 12.52
CA THR A 75 4.87 8.71 12.21
C THR A 75 5.84 8.46 11.06
N PRO A 76 6.06 9.40 10.13
CA PRO A 76 7.08 9.25 9.09
C PRO A 76 8.47 9.07 9.71
N THR A 77 9.26 8.16 9.13
CA THR A 77 10.67 8.00 9.51
C THR A 77 11.54 9.08 8.84
N GLY A 78 12.81 9.15 9.18
CA GLY A 78 13.79 10.02 8.51
C GLY A 78 14.31 9.49 7.18
N TYR A 79 13.50 8.74 6.42
CA TYR A 79 13.91 8.18 5.13
C TYR A 79 14.21 9.27 4.10
N ALA A 80 15.12 9.00 3.16
CA ALA A 80 15.36 9.91 2.05
C ALA A 80 14.29 9.73 0.98
N GLU A 81 13.62 10.80 0.57
CA GLU A 81 12.57 10.76 -0.46
C GLU A 81 13.07 10.17 -1.79
N ALA A 82 14.35 10.40 -2.11
CA ALA A 82 14.98 9.85 -3.31
C ALA A 82 15.01 8.31 -3.31
N ASP A 83 15.21 7.67 -2.15
CA ASP A 83 15.23 6.21 -2.05
C ASP A 83 13.82 5.64 -2.26
N ALA A 84 12.81 6.30 -1.71
CA ALA A 84 11.42 5.90 -1.90
C ALA A 84 10.97 6.09 -3.36
N ALA A 85 11.37 7.19 -3.99
CA ALA A 85 11.11 7.45 -5.41
C ALA A 85 11.79 6.40 -6.32
N ALA A 86 13.03 5.99 -6.00
CA ALA A 86 13.73 4.94 -6.75
C ALA A 86 12.99 3.59 -6.68
N ILE A 87 12.42 3.24 -5.52
CA ILE A 87 11.60 2.03 -5.36
C ILE A 87 10.30 2.12 -6.17
N PHE A 88 9.62 3.27 -6.14
CA PHE A 88 8.38 3.50 -6.89
C PHE A 88 8.58 3.60 -8.41
N ALA A 89 9.81 3.87 -8.88
CA ALA A 89 10.18 3.85 -10.29
C ALA A 89 10.44 2.43 -10.83
N ALA A 90 10.55 1.42 -9.96
CA ALA A 90 10.77 0.04 -10.38
C ALA A 90 9.52 -0.54 -11.05
N PRO A 91 9.66 -1.48 -12.01
CA PRO A 91 8.52 -2.14 -12.66
C PRO A 91 7.60 -2.89 -11.69
N SER A 92 8.13 -3.28 -10.54
CA SER A 92 7.40 -3.95 -9.48
C SER A 92 8.03 -3.66 -8.13
N PHE A 93 7.20 -3.44 -7.11
CA PHE A 93 7.60 -3.32 -5.73
C PHE A 93 6.53 -3.91 -4.81
N ALA A 94 6.92 -4.24 -3.59
CA ALA A 94 6.03 -4.66 -2.53
C ALA A 94 5.82 -3.52 -1.52
N ILE A 95 4.65 -3.52 -0.90
CA ILE A 95 4.29 -2.70 0.24
C ILE A 95 3.94 -3.66 1.37
N ARG A 96 4.43 -3.42 2.57
CA ARG A 96 3.97 -4.08 3.80
C ARG A 96 3.42 -3.05 4.75
N LEU A 97 2.15 -3.22 5.14
CA LEU A 97 1.51 -2.49 6.23
C LEU A 97 1.33 -3.44 7.41
N ASP A 98 1.99 -3.14 8.53
CA ASP A 98 1.75 -3.82 9.79
C ASP A 98 0.75 -3.03 10.63
N LEU A 99 -0.29 -3.69 11.13
CA LEU A 99 -1.36 -3.07 11.93
C LEU A 99 -1.12 -3.11 13.44
N GLY A 100 -0.13 -3.88 13.92
CA GLY A 100 0.23 -3.94 15.34
C GLY A 100 -0.85 -4.46 16.31
N CYS A 101 -1.90 -5.13 15.82
CA CYS A 101 -3.07 -5.53 16.61
C CYS A 101 -3.37 -7.05 16.61
N GLY A 102 -2.45 -7.88 16.11
CA GLY A 102 -2.57 -9.34 16.14
C GLY A 102 -1.44 -10.04 15.39
N SER A 103 -1.70 -11.25 14.89
CA SER A 103 -0.71 -12.07 14.17
C SER A 103 -1.18 -12.51 12.78
N ALA A 104 -2.41 -12.16 12.39
CA ALA A 104 -2.94 -12.52 11.09
C ALA A 104 -2.30 -11.67 9.99
N ALA A 105 -2.22 -12.25 8.80
CA ALA A 105 -1.62 -11.62 7.64
C ALA A 105 -2.32 -12.04 6.36
N THR A 106 -2.20 -11.22 5.32
CA THR A 106 -2.63 -11.55 3.97
C THR A 106 -1.74 -10.84 2.94
N THR A 107 -1.82 -11.33 1.71
CA THR A 107 -1.19 -10.69 0.55
C THR A 107 -2.22 -10.53 -0.55
N MET A 108 -2.26 -9.34 -1.17
CA MET A 108 -3.05 -9.06 -2.35
C MET A 108 -2.18 -8.49 -3.47
N TRP A 109 -2.43 -8.97 -4.68
CA TRP A 109 -1.80 -8.46 -5.90
C TRP A 109 -2.70 -7.42 -6.56
N THR A 110 -2.10 -6.32 -7.00
CA THR A 110 -2.75 -5.28 -7.76
C THR A 110 -1.74 -4.64 -8.70
N THR A 111 -2.24 -3.85 -9.63
CA THR A 111 -1.44 -3.00 -10.52
C THR A 111 -1.68 -1.53 -10.17
N ASP A 112 -1.05 -0.64 -10.89
CA ASP A 112 -1.39 0.77 -10.93
C ASP A 112 -2.71 1.04 -11.71
N LEU A 113 -3.09 2.31 -11.79
CA LEU A 113 -4.23 2.82 -12.58
C LEU A 113 -3.69 3.89 -13.54
N THR A 114 -3.45 3.51 -14.79
CA THR A 114 -2.82 4.36 -15.80
C THR A 114 -3.82 4.98 -16.77
N HIS A 115 -3.39 5.96 -17.54
CA HIS A 115 -4.15 6.45 -18.69
C HIS A 115 -4.48 5.33 -19.69
N GLY A 116 -3.55 4.37 -19.91
CA GLY A 116 -3.78 3.24 -20.81
C GLY A 116 -4.93 2.35 -20.38
N TYR A 117 -5.12 2.14 -19.06
CA TYR A 117 -6.29 1.44 -18.54
C TYR A 117 -7.60 2.14 -18.94
N ILE A 118 -7.64 3.48 -18.85
CA ILE A 118 -8.79 4.28 -19.25
C ILE A 118 -9.03 4.17 -20.76
N THR A 119 -8.01 4.40 -21.58
CA THR A 119 -8.10 4.30 -23.05
C THR A 119 -8.66 2.96 -23.50
N ILE A 120 -8.09 1.85 -23.00
CA ILE A 120 -8.50 0.49 -23.39
C ILE A 120 -9.98 0.22 -23.05
N ASN A 121 -10.48 0.72 -21.92
CA ASN A 121 -11.83 0.41 -21.43
C ASN A 121 -12.88 1.45 -21.85
N ALA A 122 -12.48 2.68 -22.19
CA ALA A 122 -13.38 3.71 -22.72
C ALA A 122 -13.66 3.53 -24.22
N ASP A 123 -12.64 3.11 -24.99
CA ASP A 123 -12.70 3.05 -26.45
C ASP A 123 -13.12 1.66 -26.98
N TYR A 124 -13.42 0.69 -26.08
CA TYR A 124 -13.67 -0.71 -26.43
C TYR A 124 -14.91 -0.93 -27.34
N ARG A 125 -15.81 0.05 -27.46
CA ARG A 125 -17.05 -0.03 -28.26
C ARG A 125 -17.19 1.08 -29.31
N THR A 126 -16.10 1.76 -29.66
CA THR A 126 -16.06 2.74 -30.77
C THR A 126 -15.31 2.21 -31.97
#